data_AF-A0A5E4N419-F1
#
_entry.id   AF-A0A5E4N419-F1
#
_cell.length_a   1.000
_cell.length_b   1.000
_cell.length_c   1.000
_cell.angle_alpha   90.00
_cell.angle_beta   90.00
_cell.angle_gamma   90.00
#
_symmetry.space_group_name_H-M   'P 1'
#
loop_
_entity.id
_entity.type
_entity.pdbx_description
1 polymer ?
#
loop_
_entity_poly.entity_id
_entity_poly.type
_entity_poly.pdbx_seq_one_letter_code
_entity_poly.pdbx_strand_id
1 'polypeptide(L)'
;MPEYIGVEYALVEIIKHFKNAIPVHKTKYEESYSSITDLDNYVTPDFTNNMIHVCYKNECDTGSINCLELNEKVKCVQLNALAFTKDLINSDGHIIVKNSITRVIYSSHASCKELRKIVKFLNPDKLHFNVIVNQMYKEIYHT
;
A
#
# COMPACT_ATOMS: atom_id res chain seq x y z
N MET A 1 6.76 12.60 6.21
CA MET A 1 7.08 11.16 6.28
C MET A 1 6.19 10.51 7.33
N PRO A 2 5.40 9.50 6.93
CA PRO A 2 5.67 8.18 7.48
C PRO A 2 6.04 7.25 6.32
N GLU A 3 7.31 6.87 6.17
CA GLU A 3 8.05 5.84 6.94
C GLU A 3 7.49 4.42 6.83
N TYR A 4 6.39 4.18 6.12
CA TYR A 4 5.80 2.84 6.16
C TYR A 4 6.59 1.82 5.34
N ILE A 5 7.44 1.07 6.07
CA ILE A 5 7.83 -0.29 5.73
C ILE A 5 6.57 -1.16 5.76
N GLY A 6 6.46 -2.13 4.86
CA GLY A 6 5.38 -3.11 4.83
C GLY A 6 4.72 -3.28 3.46
N VAL A 7 5.18 -2.58 2.42
CA VAL A 7 4.71 -2.71 1.03
C VAL A 7 5.73 -3.38 0.11
N GLU A 8 6.88 -3.79 0.65
CA GLU A 8 8.05 -4.29 -0.09
C GLU A 8 7.68 -5.49 -0.96
N TYR A 9 6.89 -6.41 -0.40
CA TYR A 9 6.41 -7.57 -1.13
C TYR A 9 5.61 -7.17 -2.38
N ALA A 10 4.72 -6.18 -2.26
CA ALA A 10 3.96 -5.69 -3.40
C ALA A 10 4.87 -5.06 -4.46
N LEU A 11 5.91 -4.34 -4.05
CA LEU A 11 6.91 -3.77 -4.98
C LEU A 11 7.64 -4.88 -5.74
N VAL A 12 8.12 -5.90 -5.03
CA VAL A 12 8.82 -7.05 -5.62
C VAL A 12 7.95 -7.77 -6.66
N GLU A 13 6.67 -8.02 -6.35
CA GLU A 13 5.76 -8.68 -7.29
C GLU A 13 5.48 -7.84 -8.54
N ILE A 14 5.37 -6.52 -8.39
CA ILE A 14 5.25 -5.60 -9.53
C ILE A 14 6.51 -5.70 -10.41
N ILE A 15 7.70 -5.69 -9.82
CA ILE A 15 8.95 -5.73 -10.58
C ILE A 15 9.13 -7.06 -11.29
N LYS A 16 8.82 -8.18 -10.65
CA LYS A 16 8.84 -9.49 -11.32
C LYS A 16 7.96 -9.51 -12.56
N HIS A 17 6.83 -8.80 -12.52
CA HIS A 17 5.92 -8.68 -13.64
C HIS A 17 6.46 -7.78 -14.76
N PHE A 18 6.90 -6.56 -14.42
CA PHE A 18 7.32 -5.55 -15.41
C PHE A 18 8.79 -5.62 -15.80
N LYS A 19 9.59 -6.42 -15.08
CA LYS A 19 11.04 -6.59 -15.25
C LYS A 19 11.81 -5.27 -15.26
N ASN A 20 11.35 -4.32 -14.45
CA ASN A 20 11.97 -3.01 -14.31
C ASN A 20 12.12 -2.66 -12.83
N ALA A 21 13.31 -2.25 -12.43
CA ALA A 21 13.57 -1.81 -11.07
C ALA A 21 12.70 -0.59 -10.75
N ILE A 22 12.24 -0.50 -9.51
CA ILE A 22 11.40 0.59 -9.06
C ILE A 22 12.28 1.69 -8.44
N PRO A 23 12.25 2.91 -8.97
CA PRO A 23 12.84 4.06 -8.31
C PRO A 23 12.11 4.35 -7.01
N VAL A 24 12.89 4.51 -5.95
CA VAL A 24 12.43 4.90 -4.62
C VAL A 24 13.23 6.11 -4.17
N HIS A 25 12.65 6.93 -3.29
CA HIS A 25 13.33 8.12 -2.77
C HIS A 25 14.69 7.75 -2.17
N LYS A 26 15.74 8.51 -2.51
CA LYS A 26 17.13 8.21 -2.12
C LYS A 26 17.26 8.01 -0.61
N THR A 27 16.66 8.88 0.20
CA THR A 27 16.63 8.76 1.66
C THR A 27 16.01 7.43 2.11
N LYS A 28 14.91 6.98 1.49
CA LYS A 28 14.25 5.72 1.85
C LYS A 28 15.10 4.51 1.47
N TYR A 29 15.79 4.58 0.34
CA TYR A 29 16.76 3.57 -0.06
C TYR A 29 17.89 3.47 0.97
N GLU A 30 18.56 4.59 1.28
CA GLU A 30 19.72 4.63 2.16
C GLU A 30 19.37 4.23 3.60
N GLU A 31 18.25 4.71 4.15
CA GLU A 31 17.88 4.49 5.55
C GLU A 31 17.18 3.15 5.83
N SER A 32 16.53 2.54 4.82
CA SER A 32 15.72 1.33 5.04
C SER A 32 16.07 0.22 4.06
N TYR A 33 15.88 0.45 2.76
CA TYR A 33 15.86 -0.65 1.79
C TYR A 33 17.25 -1.21 1.46
N SER A 34 18.30 -0.40 1.59
CA SER A 34 19.70 -0.82 1.42
C SER A 34 20.12 -1.95 2.36
N SER A 35 19.39 -2.15 3.47
CA SER A 35 19.63 -3.21 4.44
C SER A 35 18.85 -4.50 4.18
N ILE A 36 17.94 -4.50 3.18
CA ILE A 36 17.08 -5.63 2.83
C ILE A 36 17.62 -6.25 1.54
N THR A 37 18.49 -7.25 1.67
CA THR A 37 19.16 -7.91 0.53
C THR A 37 18.20 -8.46 -0.53
N ASP A 38 16.98 -8.84 -0.12
CA ASP A 38 15.95 -9.32 -1.04
C ASP A 38 15.42 -8.22 -1.98
N LEU A 39 15.76 -6.95 -1.73
CA LEU A 39 15.36 -5.79 -2.54
C LEU A 39 16.46 -5.26 -3.46
N ASP A 40 17.71 -5.73 -3.35
CA ASP A 40 18.88 -5.15 -4.04
C ASP A 40 18.70 -5.07 -5.57
N ASN A 41 18.00 -6.06 -6.15
CA ASN A 41 17.75 -6.13 -7.60
C ASN A 41 16.41 -5.49 -8.02
N TYR A 42 15.66 -4.98 -7.05
CA TYR A 42 14.26 -4.61 -7.21
C TYR A 42 14.06 -3.10 -7.06
N VAL A 43 14.78 -2.46 -6.14
CA VAL A 43 14.64 -1.02 -5.90
C VAL A 43 15.92 -0.28 -6.22
N THR A 44 15.79 0.96 -6.68
CA THR A 44 16.95 1.81 -7.01
C THR A 44 16.71 3.25 -6.55
N PRO A 45 17.73 3.98 -6.09
CA PRO A 45 17.63 5.43 -5.88
C PRO A 45 17.75 6.22 -7.21
N ASP A 46 17.98 5.54 -8.34
CA ASP A 46 18.09 6.17 -9.66
C ASP A 46 16.70 6.38 -10.28
N PHE A 47 16.32 7.64 -10.47
CA PHE A 47 15.05 8.05 -11.06
C PHE A 47 15.06 8.16 -12.58
N THR A 48 16.20 7.89 -13.23
CA THR A 48 16.30 8.03 -14.68
C THR A 48 15.60 6.88 -15.42
N ASN A 49 14.75 7.23 -16.38
CA ASN A 49 14.14 6.32 -17.37
C ASN A 49 13.32 5.13 -16.81
N ASN A 50 12.50 5.36 -15.78
CA ASN A 50 11.65 4.32 -15.18
C ASN A 50 10.15 4.54 -15.48
N MET A 51 9.43 3.44 -15.73
CA MET A 51 7.97 3.47 -16.03
C MET A 51 7.09 3.43 -14.78
N ILE A 52 7.63 2.97 -13.65
CA ILE A 52 6.91 2.78 -12.38
C ILE A 52 7.58 3.67 -11.36
N HIS A 53 6.80 4.40 -10.57
CA HIS A 53 7.31 5.33 -9.58
C HIS A 53 6.56 5.13 -8.27
N VAL A 54 7.29 5.01 -7.16
CA VAL A 54 6.70 4.95 -5.82
C VAL A 54 6.78 6.35 -5.22
N CYS A 55 5.85 7.19 -5.65
CA CYS A 55 5.76 8.57 -5.18
C CYS A 55 5.07 8.66 -3.81
N TYR A 56 5.42 9.70 -3.05
CA TYR A 56 4.71 10.10 -1.85
C TYR A 56 3.77 11.28 -2.15
N LYS A 57 2.74 11.49 -1.31
CA LYS A 57 1.59 12.40 -1.53
C LYS A 57 1.88 13.71 -2.25
N ASN A 58 3.01 14.36 -1.96
CA ASN A 58 3.41 15.64 -2.55
C ASN A 58 4.82 15.61 -3.16
N GLU A 59 5.44 14.43 -3.22
CA GLU A 59 6.85 14.27 -3.54
C GLU A 59 6.98 13.12 -4.54
N CYS A 60 7.35 13.47 -5.76
CA CYS A 60 7.88 12.51 -6.72
C CYS A 60 9.12 13.11 -7.34
N ASP A 61 10.26 12.45 -7.13
CA ASP A 61 11.58 12.98 -7.45
C ASP A 61 11.96 12.69 -8.90
N THR A 62 11.07 13.06 -9.82
CA THR A 62 11.31 12.87 -11.25
C THR A 62 11.55 14.24 -11.87
N GLY A 63 12.76 14.46 -12.37
CA GLY A 63 13.18 15.74 -12.95
C GLY A 63 12.41 16.18 -14.21
N SER A 64 11.40 15.43 -14.66
CA SER A 64 10.65 15.71 -15.89
C SER A 64 9.16 15.32 -15.90
N ILE A 65 8.68 14.45 -15.00
CA ILE A 65 7.28 13.96 -14.98
C ILE A 65 6.66 14.26 -13.62
N ASN A 66 5.66 15.12 -13.59
CA ASN A 66 4.83 15.30 -12.40
C ASN A 66 3.87 14.11 -12.27
N CYS A 67 4.28 13.05 -11.57
CA CYS A 67 3.43 11.87 -11.33
C CYS A 67 2.14 12.20 -10.55
N LEU A 68 2.05 13.40 -9.94
CA LEU A 68 0.85 13.88 -9.26
C LEU A 68 -0.20 14.45 -10.25
N GLU A 69 0.21 14.80 -11.47
CA GLU A 69 -0.67 15.22 -12.55
C GLU A 69 -1.16 14.02 -13.35
N LEU A 70 -2.23 13.39 -12.88
CA LEU A 70 -2.89 12.28 -13.57
C LEU A 70 -3.33 12.71 -14.98
N ASN A 71 -2.91 11.96 -15.99
CA ASN A 71 -3.25 12.20 -17.39
C ASN A 71 -3.26 10.87 -18.17
N GLU A 72 -3.49 10.90 -19.48
CA GLU A 72 -3.56 9.68 -20.31
C GLU A 72 -2.29 8.81 -20.25
N LYS A 73 -1.13 9.41 -19.92
CA LYS A 73 0.16 8.73 -19.83
C LYS A 73 0.53 8.31 -18.41
N VAL A 74 -0.17 8.79 -17.39
CA VAL A 74 0.16 8.54 -15.98
C VAL A 74 -1.07 7.98 -15.25
N LYS A 75 -0.97 6.71 -14.86
CA LYS A 75 -1.99 6.03 -14.03
C LYS A 75 -1.49 5.91 -12.59
N CYS A 76 -2.35 6.22 -11.64
CA CYS A 76 -2.03 6.09 -10.22
C CYS A 76 -2.69 4.85 -9.62
N VAL A 77 -1.88 4.06 -8.92
CA VAL A 77 -2.33 2.92 -8.11
C VAL A 77 -2.04 3.23 -6.64
N GLN A 78 -3.08 3.16 -5.81
CA GLN A 78 -2.97 3.39 -4.38
C GLN A 78 -3.24 2.11 -3.61
N LEU A 79 -2.25 1.63 -2.87
CA LEU A 79 -2.41 0.53 -1.92
C LEU A 79 -3.11 1.05 -0.66
N ASN A 80 -4.24 0.44 -0.30
CA ASN A 80 -5.03 0.86 0.85
C ASN A 80 -5.59 -0.34 1.61
N ALA A 81 -5.60 -0.25 2.93
CA ALA A 81 -6.41 -1.11 3.77
C ALA A 81 -7.89 -0.67 3.65
N LEU A 82 -8.57 -1.10 2.58
CA LEU A 82 -9.99 -0.83 2.42
C LEU A 82 -10.77 -1.84 3.27
N ALA A 83 -11.16 -1.42 4.47
CA ALA A 83 -12.16 -2.15 5.24
C ALA A 83 -13.52 -1.92 4.57
N PHE A 84 -14.03 -2.94 3.87
CA PHE A 84 -15.44 -3.10 3.46
C PHE A 84 -16.19 -1.79 3.16
N THR A 85 -15.60 -0.90 2.37
CA THR A 85 -16.33 0.28 1.91
C THR A 85 -17.48 -0.22 1.04
N LYS A 86 -18.65 0.43 1.09
CA LYS A 86 -19.82 0.09 0.27
C LYS A 86 -19.44 -0.13 -1.21
N ASP A 87 -18.51 0.68 -1.70
CA ASP A 87 -17.92 0.62 -3.05
C ASP A 87 -17.21 -0.71 -3.37
N LEU A 88 -16.61 -1.37 -2.38
CA LEU A 88 -15.90 -2.64 -2.52
C LEU A 88 -16.86 -3.84 -2.55
N ILE A 89 -17.89 -3.77 -1.68
CA ILE A 89 -18.95 -4.79 -1.62
C ILE A 89 -19.73 -4.79 -2.94
N ASN A 90 -19.97 -3.61 -3.51
CA ASN A 90 -20.68 -3.47 -4.79
C ASN A 90 -19.85 -3.87 -6.01
N SER A 91 -18.52 -3.96 -5.91
CA SER A 91 -17.65 -4.29 -7.03
C SER A 91 -17.17 -5.74 -7.05
N ASP A 92 -17.63 -6.59 -6.10
CA ASP A 92 -17.19 -7.98 -5.90
C ASP A 92 -15.65 -8.16 -5.91
N GLY A 93 -14.90 -7.08 -5.62
CA GLY A 93 -13.57 -6.95 -6.18
C GLY A 93 -12.56 -6.30 -5.24
N HIS A 94 -11.30 -6.66 -5.43
CA HIS A 94 -10.14 -6.13 -4.70
C HIS A 94 -9.67 -4.75 -5.22
N ILE A 95 -10.38 -4.19 -6.19
CA ILE A 95 -9.99 -3.00 -6.95
C ILE A 95 -11.16 -2.02 -7.02
N ILE A 96 -10.90 -0.74 -6.74
CA ILE A 96 -11.85 0.36 -6.89
C ILE A 96 -11.21 1.44 -7.76
N VAL A 97 -11.85 1.81 -8.87
CA VAL A 97 -11.40 2.92 -9.72
C VAL A 97 -12.26 4.15 -9.43
N LYS A 98 -11.65 5.22 -8.92
CA LYS A 98 -12.34 6.50 -8.63
C LYS A 98 -11.42 7.67 -8.96
N ASN A 99 -11.95 8.67 -9.68
CA ASN A 99 -11.21 9.88 -10.09
C ASN A 99 -9.87 9.57 -10.76
N SER A 100 -9.83 8.59 -11.67
CA SER A 100 -8.60 8.11 -12.35
C SER A 100 -7.55 7.48 -11.44
N ILE A 101 -7.87 7.24 -10.17
CA ILE A 101 -7.02 6.50 -9.21
C ILE A 101 -7.57 5.08 -9.08
N THR A 102 -6.69 4.10 -9.29
CA THR A 102 -6.97 2.69 -9.02
C THR A 102 -6.56 2.37 -7.59
N ARG A 103 -7.52 2.06 -6.73
CA ARG A 103 -7.24 1.66 -5.34
C ARG A 103 -7.25 0.14 -5.25
N VAL A 104 -6.20 -0.42 -4.69
CA VAL A 104 -6.03 -1.87 -4.52
C VAL A 104 -6.02 -2.19 -3.03
N ILE A 105 -6.74 -3.24 -2.65
CA ILE A 105 -6.71 -3.73 -1.27
C ILE A 105 -5.33 -4.27 -0.95
N TYR A 106 -4.72 -3.68 0.08
CA TYR A 106 -3.49 -4.15 0.68
C TYR A 106 -3.52 -3.83 2.17
N SER A 107 -3.35 -4.83 3.02
CA SER A 107 -3.37 -4.67 4.48
C SER A 107 -2.22 -5.44 5.11
N SER A 108 -1.47 -4.75 5.96
CA SER A 108 -0.46 -5.37 6.84
C SER A 108 -1.05 -5.85 8.17
N HIS A 109 -2.36 -5.68 8.37
CA HIS A 109 -3.08 -6.13 9.56
C HIS A 109 -4.14 -7.18 9.21
N ALA A 110 -4.30 -8.14 10.13
CA ALA A 110 -5.33 -9.16 10.03
C ALA A 110 -6.74 -8.54 10.07
N SER A 111 -7.63 -9.06 9.23
CA SER A 111 -9.06 -8.78 9.30
C SER A 111 -9.66 -9.30 10.60
N CYS A 112 -10.83 -8.78 10.98
CA CYS A 112 -11.57 -9.25 12.15
C CYS A 112 -11.86 -10.77 12.09
N LYS A 113 -12.13 -11.31 10.89
CA LYS A 113 -12.38 -12.75 10.68
C LYS A 113 -11.12 -13.58 10.95
N GLU A 114 -9.96 -13.12 10.50
CA GLU A 114 -8.67 -13.77 10.76
C GLU A 114 -8.30 -13.70 12.24
N LEU A 115 -8.45 -12.53 12.87
CA LEU A 115 -8.21 -12.35 14.30
C LEU A 115 -9.07 -13.31 15.15
N ARG A 116 -10.38 -13.45 14.84
CA ARG A 116 -11.25 -14.40 15.55
C ARG A 116 -10.76 -15.84 15.43
N LYS A 117 -10.25 -16.24 14.26
CA LYS A 117 -9.68 -17.58 14.06
C LYS A 117 -8.41 -17.77 14.88
N ILE A 118 -7.53 -16.76 14.92
CA ILE A 118 -6.30 -16.80 15.71
C ILE A 118 -6.62 -16.91 17.20
N VAL A 119 -7.53 -16.08 17.71
CA VAL A 119 -7.95 -16.12 19.13
C VAL A 119 -8.58 -17.47 19.47
N LYS A 120 -9.44 -18.02 18.60
CA LYS A 120 -10.03 -19.35 18.80
C LYS A 120 -8.98 -20.45 18.80
N PHE A 121 -7.99 -20.37 17.92
CA PHE A 121 -6.91 -21.35 17.83
C PHE A 121 -6.00 -21.32 19.06
N LEU A 122 -5.61 -20.14 19.51
CA LEU A 122 -4.73 -19.97 20.67
C LEU A 122 -5.45 -20.21 22.00
N ASN A 123 -6.78 -20.01 22.04
CA ASN A 123 -7.63 -20.16 23.21
C ASN A 123 -7.04 -19.58 24.52
N PRO A 124 -6.67 -18.27 24.52
CA PRO A 124 -5.98 -17.69 25.67
C PRO A 124 -6.96 -17.44 26.83
N ASP A 125 -6.46 -17.54 28.07
CA ASP A 125 -7.24 -17.23 29.28
C ASP A 125 -7.63 -15.74 29.37
N LYS A 126 -6.82 -14.85 28.78
CA LYS A 126 -7.02 -13.40 28.77
C LYS A 126 -6.61 -12.81 27.43
N LEU A 127 -7.36 -11.81 26.97
CA LEU A 127 -7.09 -11.06 25.75
C LEU A 127 -6.84 -9.59 26.07
N HIS A 128 -5.71 -9.05 25.60
CA HIS A 128 -5.34 -7.65 25.75
C HIS A 128 -5.29 -6.98 24.38
N PHE A 129 -5.97 -5.85 24.23
CA PHE A 129 -6.01 -5.10 22.97
C PHE A 129 -4.93 -4.02 22.96
N ASN A 130 -3.95 -4.15 22.06
CA ASN A 130 -2.88 -3.15 21.90
C ASN A 130 -3.33 -1.90 21.16
N VAL A 131 -4.37 -2.00 20.33
CA VAL A 131 -4.92 -0.90 19.53
C VAL A 131 -6.42 -0.86 19.75
N ILE A 132 -6.92 0.27 20.21
CA ILE A 132 -8.36 0.54 20.36
C ILE A 132 -8.70 1.63 19.37
N VAL A 133 -9.50 1.28 18.35
CA VAL A 133 -10.00 2.28 17.39
C VAL A 133 -11.09 3.07 18.10
N ASN A 134 -10.81 4.33 18.43
CA ASN A 134 -11.78 5.22 19.04
C ASN A 134 -12.88 5.52 17.98
N GLN A 135 -14.00 4.79 18.01
CA GLN A 135 -15.13 5.05 17.12
C GLN A 135 -15.89 6.30 17.57
N MET A 136 -15.30 7.47 17.39
CA MET A 136 -16.06 8.71 17.32
C MET A 136 -16.25 9.07 15.83
N TYR A 137 -17.50 9.02 15.38
CA TYR A 137 -18.04 9.47 14.08
C TYR A 137 -17.80 8.61 12.81
N LYS A 138 -18.79 7.80 12.42
CA LYS A 138 -19.79 8.12 11.36
C LYS A 138 -20.60 6.85 10.99
N GLU A 139 -21.90 6.91 11.30
CA GLU A 139 -23.02 6.18 10.69
C GLU A 139 -22.71 4.82 10.03
N ILE A 140 -22.83 3.75 10.82
CA ILE A 140 -23.24 2.46 10.24
C ILE A 140 -24.73 2.59 9.97
N TYR A 141 -25.10 2.94 8.74
CA TYR A 141 -26.49 2.80 8.29
C TYR A 141 -26.85 1.32 8.39
N HIS A 142 -27.68 0.99 9.38
CA HIS A 142 -28.46 -0.24 9.35
C HIS A 142 -29.45 -0.11 8.18
N THR A 143 -29.24 -0.91 7.13
CA THR A 143 -30.35 -1.38 6.28
C THR A 143 -30.89 -2.67 6.85
#